data_AF-A0A7C3Q416-F1
#
_entry.id   AF-A0A7C3Q416-F1
#
_cell.length_a   1.000
_cell.length_b   1.000
_cell.length_c   1.000
_cell.angle_alpha   90.00
_cell.angle_beta   90.00
_cell.angle_gamma   90.00
#
_symmetry.space_group_name_H-M   'P 1'
#
loop_
_entity.id
_entity.type
_entity.pdbx_description
1 polymer ?
#
loop_
_entity_poly.entity_id
_entity_poly.type
_entity_poly.pdbx_seq_one_letter_code
_entity_poly.pdbx_strand_id
1 'polypeptide(L)'
;MANKNVSVWSSISFWRRSAAWVTGFASILLVWLTFDSIGQIAMGSEADLQNGVTKRVPAATVINYKIGYTMDAKRGHEVPTIGEKQPFFGKEWSEKEAADLLHLGKLTSQAKNCMNCHTLLGNGGYFAPDLTKAWIDPAWQDGGPLQGMTGKNTVEEAMAEFLQHPSQYPTHARMMPSLGITADEAKGLVAFLKHMSSIDTNGFPRNFSKTVDQFKIGGSNAH
;
A
#
# COMPACT_ATOMS: atom_id res chain seq x y z
N MET A 1 12.54 -24.07 60.89
CA MET A 1 11.57 -22.98 60.58
C MET A 1 11.97 -22.25 59.29
N ALA A 2 11.85 -22.89 58.11
CA ALA A 2 12.33 -22.33 56.83
C ALA A 2 11.21 -22.13 55.80
N ASN A 3 10.03 -21.67 56.23
CA ASN A 3 8.85 -21.50 55.36
C ASN A 3 8.19 -20.11 55.52
N LYS A 4 8.98 -19.05 55.62
CA LYS A 4 8.46 -17.68 55.57
C LYS A 4 8.90 -17.06 54.25
N ASN A 5 7.96 -16.85 53.33
CA ASN A 5 8.22 -16.07 52.11
C ASN A 5 8.58 -14.65 52.54
N VAL A 6 9.88 -14.34 52.57
CA VAL A 6 10.42 -13.03 52.99
C VAL A 6 10.15 -11.93 51.97
N SER A 7 9.73 -12.28 50.75
CA SER A 7 9.44 -11.34 49.68
C SER A 7 8.43 -11.90 48.69
N VAL A 8 7.66 -11.01 48.06
CA VAL A 8 6.76 -11.35 46.95
C VAL A 8 7.55 -11.89 45.74
N TRP A 9 8.80 -11.43 45.59
CA TRP A 9 9.68 -11.79 44.49
C TRP A 9 10.18 -13.24 44.54
N SER A 10 10.19 -13.89 45.70
CA SER A 10 10.52 -15.32 45.85
C SER A 10 9.28 -16.23 45.86
N SER A 11 8.07 -15.67 45.77
CA SER A 11 6.83 -16.44 45.81
C SER A 11 6.49 -17.02 44.44
N ILE A 12 6.61 -18.34 44.29
CA ILE A 12 6.20 -19.07 43.07
C ILE A 12 4.72 -18.84 42.76
N SER A 13 3.87 -18.82 43.79
CA SER A 13 2.43 -18.58 43.62
C SER A 13 2.10 -17.17 43.12
N PHE A 14 2.87 -16.16 43.54
CA PHE A 14 2.72 -14.79 43.04
C PHE A 14 3.04 -14.75 41.55
N TRP A 15 4.23 -15.22 41.15
CA TRP A 15 4.65 -15.22 39.76
C TRP A 15 3.74 -16.04 38.84
N ARG A 16 3.27 -17.20 39.29
CA ARG A 16 2.31 -18.01 38.53
C ARG A 16 0.99 -17.26 38.28
N ARG A 17 0.47 -16.58 39.31
CA ARG A 17 -0.77 -15.78 39.18
C ARG A 17 -0.53 -14.54 38.30
N SER A 18 0.58 -13.84 38.49
CA SER A 18 0.95 -12.67 37.69
C SER A 18 1.13 -13.03 36.22
N ALA A 19 1.81 -14.14 35.92
CA ALA A 19 1.94 -14.64 34.55
C ALA A 19 0.56 -14.94 33.94
N ALA A 20 -0.31 -15.66 34.67
CA ALA A 20 -1.67 -15.94 34.20
C ALA A 20 -2.48 -14.65 33.94
N TRP A 21 -2.39 -13.65 34.81
CA TRP A 21 -3.07 -12.37 34.66
C TRP A 21 -2.53 -11.54 33.48
N VAL A 22 -1.21 -11.40 33.37
CA VAL A 22 -0.57 -10.64 32.28
C VAL A 22 -0.89 -11.28 30.94
N THR A 23 -0.75 -12.60 30.83
CA THR A 23 -1.10 -13.33 29.60
C THR A 23 -2.59 -13.19 29.30
N GLY A 24 -3.47 -13.41 30.28
CA GLY A 24 -4.91 -13.31 30.08
C GLY A 24 -5.36 -11.91 29.62
N PHE A 25 -4.87 -10.86 30.29
CA PHE A 25 -5.19 -9.48 29.92
C PHE A 25 -4.62 -9.11 28.55
N ALA A 26 -3.35 -9.46 28.28
CA ALA A 26 -2.74 -9.20 26.98
C ALA A 26 -3.49 -9.91 25.85
N SER A 27 -3.91 -11.16 26.05
CA SER A 27 -4.73 -11.89 25.08
C SER A 27 -6.07 -11.21 24.81
N ILE A 28 -6.79 -10.77 25.84
CA ILE A 28 -8.07 -10.04 25.68
C ILE A 28 -7.85 -8.73 24.93
N LEU A 29 -6.80 -7.97 25.29
CA LEU A 29 -6.46 -6.72 24.63
C LEU A 29 -6.13 -6.94 23.15
N LEU A 30 -5.36 -7.98 22.82
CA LEU A 30 -5.04 -8.32 21.43
C LEU A 30 -6.29 -8.71 20.63
N VAL A 31 -7.20 -9.48 21.22
CA VAL A 31 -8.47 -9.84 20.57
C VAL A 31 -9.29 -8.58 20.28
N TRP A 32 -9.39 -7.65 21.25
CA TRP A 32 -10.11 -6.39 21.05
C TRP A 32 -9.48 -5.52 19.96
N LEU A 33 -8.16 -5.32 20.01
CA LEU A 33 -7.42 -4.56 18.98
C LEU A 33 -7.52 -5.21 17.59
N THR A 34 -7.67 -6.54 17.53
CA THR A 34 -7.89 -7.24 16.27
C THR A 34 -9.22 -6.84 15.64
N PHE A 35 -10.31 -6.83 16.40
CA PHE A 35 -11.61 -6.40 15.89
C PHE A 35 -11.65 -4.92 15.50
N ASP A 36 -11.01 -4.05 16.29
CA ASP A 36 -10.85 -2.63 15.93
C ASP A 36 -10.09 -2.49 14.60
N SER A 37 -8.97 -3.20 14.46
CA SER A 37 -8.16 -3.19 13.24
C SER A 37 -8.94 -3.69 12.02
N ILE A 38 -9.71 -4.77 12.16
CA ILE A 38 -10.58 -5.30 11.08
C ILE A 38 -11.54 -4.20 10.58
N GLY A 39 -12.15 -3.44 11.48
CA GLY A 39 -13.03 -2.33 11.10
C GLY A 39 -12.30 -1.21 10.36
N GLN A 40 -11.08 -0.88 10.78
CA GLN A 40 -10.27 0.18 10.16
C GLN A 40 -9.75 -0.20 8.76
N ILE A 41 -9.47 -1.49 8.52
CA ILE A 41 -8.93 -1.98 7.24
C ILE A 41 -10.00 -2.55 6.30
N ALA A 42 -11.26 -2.56 6.73
CA ALA A 42 -12.37 -3.00 5.90
C ALA A 42 -12.49 -2.11 4.65
N MET A 43 -12.54 -2.74 3.48
CA MET A 43 -12.72 -2.04 2.22
C MET A 43 -14.08 -1.34 2.20
N GLY A 44 -14.11 -0.12 1.68
CA GLY A 44 -15.35 0.59 1.42
C GLY A 44 -16.17 -0.02 0.29
N SER A 45 -17.41 0.44 0.21
CA SER A 45 -18.36 0.10 -0.86
C SER A 45 -18.41 1.20 -1.92
N GLU A 46 -18.94 0.88 -3.10
CA GLU A 46 -19.15 1.90 -4.13
C GLU A 46 -20.05 3.06 -3.64
N ALA A 47 -21.06 2.75 -2.81
CA ALA A 47 -21.92 3.74 -2.19
C ALA A 47 -21.14 4.69 -1.26
N ASP A 48 -20.10 4.22 -0.56
CA ASP A 48 -19.24 5.08 0.25
C ASP A 48 -18.53 6.11 -0.65
N LEU A 49 -17.97 5.66 -1.79
CA LEU A 49 -17.30 6.55 -2.74
C LEU A 49 -18.27 7.58 -3.36
N GLN A 50 -19.45 7.14 -3.80
CA GLN A 50 -20.45 8.03 -4.41
C GLN A 50 -20.97 9.08 -3.44
N ASN A 51 -21.07 8.76 -2.15
CA ASN A 51 -21.50 9.68 -1.10
C ASN A 51 -20.34 10.55 -0.55
N GLY A 52 -19.14 10.46 -1.13
CA GLY A 52 -17.97 11.22 -0.68
C GLY A 52 -17.42 10.76 0.67
N VAL A 53 -17.77 9.55 1.13
CA VAL A 53 -17.26 8.96 2.36
C VAL A 53 -15.90 8.31 2.09
N THR A 54 -14.85 8.95 2.58
CA THR A 54 -13.47 8.45 2.47
C THR A 54 -13.13 7.52 3.62
N LYS A 55 -13.41 6.23 3.44
CA LYS A 55 -12.84 5.17 4.31
C LYS A 55 -11.33 5.07 4.11
N ARG A 56 -10.62 4.53 5.11
CA ARG A 56 -9.16 4.31 5.03
C ARG A 56 -8.75 3.46 3.85
N VAL A 57 -9.54 2.41 3.57
CA VAL A 57 -9.38 1.55 2.40
C VAL A 57 -10.58 1.81 1.48
N PRO A 58 -10.42 2.54 0.37
CA PRO A 58 -11.50 2.84 -0.56
C PRO A 58 -12.04 1.58 -1.26
N ALA A 59 -13.23 1.69 -1.86
CA ALA A 59 -13.82 0.60 -2.64
C ALA A 59 -12.97 0.25 -3.87
N ALA A 60 -13.16 -0.95 -4.42
CA ALA A 60 -12.41 -1.40 -5.58
C ALA A 60 -12.56 -0.47 -6.80
N THR A 61 -13.74 0.12 -6.97
CA THR A 61 -14.07 1.06 -8.06
C THR A 61 -13.27 2.36 -8.01
N VAL A 62 -12.49 2.63 -6.96
CA VAL A 62 -11.58 3.79 -6.88
C VAL A 62 -10.59 3.84 -8.06
N ILE A 63 -10.30 2.70 -8.70
CA ILE A 63 -9.47 2.64 -9.91
C ILE A 63 -10.06 3.44 -11.09
N ASN A 64 -11.37 3.71 -11.08
CA ASN A 64 -12.06 4.53 -12.07
C ASN A 64 -11.97 6.03 -11.77
N TYR A 65 -11.14 6.43 -10.81
CA TYR A 65 -10.99 7.83 -10.39
C TYR A 65 -9.53 8.25 -10.45
N LYS A 66 -9.32 9.56 -10.62
CA LYS A 66 -8.01 10.18 -10.48
C LYS A 66 -7.59 10.16 -9.01
N ILE A 67 -6.41 9.61 -8.72
CA ILE A 67 -5.86 9.54 -7.36
C ILE A 67 -4.82 10.64 -7.18
N GLY A 68 -4.96 11.42 -6.12
CA GLY A 68 -4.00 12.44 -5.71
C GLY A 68 -3.51 12.20 -4.28
N TYR A 69 -2.58 13.05 -3.85
CA TYR A 69 -2.03 13.04 -2.49
C TYR A 69 -1.65 14.46 -2.08
N THR A 70 -2.41 15.04 -1.14
CA THR A 70 -2.32 16.46 -0.78
C THR A 70 -2.18 16.66 0.71
N MET A 71 -1.50 17.73 1.12
CA MET A 71 -1.36 18.07 2.53
C MET A 71 -2.71 18.46 3.13
N ASP A 72 -3.11 17.78 4.21
CA ASP A 72 -4.26 18.15 5.03
C ASP A 72 -3.79 18.96 6.25
N ALA A 73 -4.19 20.23 6.31
CA ALA A 73 -3.78 21.15 7.39
C ALA A 73 -4.34 20.74 8.77
N LYS A 74 -5.50 20.07 8.82
CA LYS A 74 -6.13 19.62 10.06
C LYS A 74 -5.44 18.37 10.60
N ARG A 75 -5.03 17.46 9.72
CA ARG A 75 -4.35 16.21 10.09
C ARG A 75 -2.84 16.39 10.25
N GLY A 76 -2.27 17.43 9.64
CA GLY A 76 -0.83 17.72 9.74
C GLY A 76 0.04 16.78 8.89
N HIS A 77 -0.56 16.09 7.93
CA HIS A 77 0.13 15.19 7.00
C HIS A 77 -0.62 15.06 5.68
N GLU A 78 0.03 14.44 4.70
CA GLU A 78 -0.53 14.22 3.38
C GLU A 78 -1.57 13.09 3.37
N VAL A 79 -2.68 13.31 2.68
CA VAL A 79 -3.81 12.38 2.60
C VAL A 79 -4.15 12.09 1.14
N PRO A 80 -4.63 10.88 0.82
CA PRO A 80 -5.10 10.57 -0.52
C PRO A 80 -6.33 11.41 -0.87
N THR A 81 -6.40 11.86 -2.12
CA THR A 81 -7.57 12.54 -2.67
C THR A 81 -8.12 11.73 -3.84
N ILE A 82 -9.45 11.67 -3.92
CA ILE A 82 -10.17 11.00 -4.99
C ILE A 82 -10.81 12.09 -5.83
N GLY A 83 -10.33 12.24 -7.07
CA GLY A 83 -10.74 13.28 -8.01
C GLY A 83 -11.88 12.85 -8.91
N GLU A 84 -11.90 13.39 -10.13
CA GLU A 84 -12.87 13.07 -11.16
C GLU A 84 -12.74 11.63 -11.69
N LYS A 85 -13.79 11.16 -12.38
CA LYS A 85 -13.76 9.86 -13.06
C LYS A 85 -12.72 9.85 -14.16
N GLN A 86 -11.94 8.79 -14.21
CA GLN A 86 -10.91 8.54 -15.21
C GLN A 86 -11.02 7.09 -15.67
N PRO A 87 -11.20 6.83 -16.98
CA PRO A 87 -11.13 5.47 -17.51
C PRO A 87 -9.80 4.82 -17.13
N PHE A 88 -9.82 3.52 -16.87
CA PHE A 88 -8.64 2.74 -16.52
C PHE A 88 -8.46 1.63 -17.55
N PHE A 89 -7.35 1.61 -18.28
CA PHE A 89 -7.19 0.76 -19.47
C PHE A 89 -8.34 0.95 -20.48
N GLY A 90 -8.71 2.21 -20.72
CA GLY A 90 -9.67 2.60 -21.76
C GLY A 90 -11.15 2.37 -21.45
N LYS A 91 -11.50 1.85 -20.26
CA LYS A 91 -12.90 1.68 -19.85
C LYS A 91 -13.14 2.01 -18.37
N GLU A 92 -14.40 2.22 -18.02
CA GLU A 92 -14.85 2.20 -16.62
C GLU A 92 -15.13 0.75 -16.21
N TRP A 93 -14.69 0.35 -15.01
CA TRP A 93 -14.84 -1.00 -14.48
C TRP A 93 -16.02 -1.07 -13.52
N SER A 94 -16.89 -2.06 -13.67
CA SER A 94 -17.94 -2.31 -12.68
C SER A 94 -17.34 -2.74 -11.33
N GLU A 95 -18.12 -2.67 -10.25
CA GLU A 95 -17.67 -3.06 -8.91
C GLU A 95 -17.06 -4.47 -8.88
N LYS A 96 -17.73 -5.44 -9.52
CA LYS A 96 -17.25 -6.82 -9.59
C LYS A 96 -15.95 -6.93 -10.39
N GLU A 97 -15.90 -6.35 -11.59
CA GLU A 97 -14.70 -6.45 -12.43
C GLU A 97 -13.49 -5.75 -11.78
N ALA A 98 -13.71 -4.61 -11.12
CA ALA A 98 -12.67 -3.92 -10.37
C ALA A 98 -12.18 -4.78 -9.19
N ALA A 99 -13.08 -5.39 -8.43
CA ALA A 99 -12.72 -6.28 -7.33
C ALA A 99 -11.92 -7.50 -7.81
N ASP A 100 -12.35 -8.14 -8.90
CA ASP A 100 -11.67 -9.28 -9.50
C ASP A 100 -10.26 -8.88 -10.00
N LEU A 101 -10.12 -7.70 -10.61
CA LEU A 101 -8.84 -7.18 -11.08
C LEU A 101 -7.87 -6.86 -9.94
N LEU A 102 -8.36 -6.24 -8.86
CA LEU A 102 -7.58 -6.00 -7.64
C LEU A 102 -7.16 -7.31 -6.97
N HIS A 103 -8.05 -8.30 -6.95
CA HIS A 103 -7.76 -9.62 -6.41
C HIS A 103 -6.62 -10.30 -7.18
N LEU A 104 -6.69 -10.29 -8.52
CA LEU A 104 -5.62 -10.80 -9.38
C LEU A 104 -4.30 -10.07 -9.14
N GLY A 105 -4.31 -8.74 -9.05
CA GLY A 105 -3.12 -7.95 -8.77
C GLY A 105 -2.48 -8.28 -7.42
N LYS A 106 -3.30 -8.37 -6.37
CA LYS A 106 -2.85 -8.76 -5.04
C LYS A 106 -2.24 -10.15 -5.03
N LEU A 107 -2.91 -11.14 -5.61
CA LEU A 107 -2.39 -12.52 -5.71
C LEU A 107 -1.09 -12.56 -6.52
N THR A 108 -1.02 -11.83 -7.63
CA THR A 108 0.20 -11.74 -8.44
C THR A 108 1.35 -11.15 -7.63
N SER A 109 1.12 -10.06 -6.88
CA SER A 109 2.15 -9.43 -6.05
C SER A 109 2.75 -10.41 -5.03
N GLN A 110 1.91 -11.31 -4.51
CA GLN A 110 2.30 -12.35 -3.54
C GLN A 110 3.01 -13.51 -4.25
N ALA A 111 2.45 -14.02 -5.35
CA ALA A 111 3.00 -15.13 -6.12
C ALA A 111 4.37 -14.81 -6.74
N LYS A 112 4.58 -13.57 -7.17
CA LYS A 112 5.86 -13.07 -7.70
C LYS A 112 6.78 -12.52 -6.60
N ASN A 113 6.35 -12.59 -5.33
CA ASN A 113 7.10 -12.19 -4.15
C ASN A 113 7.67 -10.76 -4.21
N CYS A 114 6.84 -9.81 -4.67
CA CYS A 114 7.25 -8.40 -4.82
C CYS A 114 7.79 -7.80 -3.50
N MET A 115 7.21 -8.21 -2.37
CA MET A 115 7.63 -7.78 -1.02
C MET A 115 9.05 -8.23 -0.63
N ASN A 116 9.69 -9.15 -1.35
CA ASN A 116 11.08 -9.52 -1.07
C ASN A 116 12.08 -8.45 -1.53
N CYS A 117 11.68 -7.63 -2.51
CA CYS A 117 12.50 -6.55 -3.03
C CYS A 117 11.98 -5.18 -2.58
N HIS A 118 10.67 -5.00 -2.58
CA HIS A 118 9.99 -3.74 -2.27
C HIS A 118 9.32 -3.78 -0.91
N THR A 119 9.09 -2.60 -0.34
CA THR A 119 8.10 -2.46 0.72
C THR A 119 6.73 -2.13 0.13
N LEU A 120 5.68 -2.70 0.74
CA LEU A 120 4.28 -2.38 0.49
C LEU A 120 3.70 -1.96 1.84
N LEU A 121 3.13 -0.76 1.94
CA LEU A 121 2.71 -0.16 3.20
C LEU A 121 3.85 -0.15 4.24
N GLY A 122 5.10 0.08 3.79
CA GLY A 122 6.29 0.08 4.64
C GLY A 122 6.79 -1.29 5.09
N ASN A 123 6.16 -2.39 4.66
CA ASN A 123 6.55 -3.76 5.01
C ASN A 123 7.15 -4.48 3.79
N GLY A 124 8.33 -5.08 3.94
CA GLY A 124 8.99 -5.84 2.87
C GLY A 124 10.50 -5.60 2.81
N GLY A 125 11.08 -5.81 1.63
CA GLY A 125 12.49 -5.60 1.34
C GLY A 125 12.82 -4.15 1.02
N TYR A 126 14.07 -3.75 1.28
CA TYR A 126 14.60 -2.41 0.99
C TYR A 126 15.60 -2.42 -0.18
N PHE A 127 15.55 -3.47 -1.00
CA PHE A 127 16.39 -3.54 -2.20
C PHE A 127 15.88 -2.55 -3.24
N ALA A 128 14.56 -2.44 -3.38
CA ALA A 128 13.87 -1.52 -4.26
C ALA A 128 12.93 -0.61 -3.44
N PRO A 129 12.40 0.47 -4.02
CA PRO A 129 11.60 1.44 -3.28
C PRO A 129 10.21 0.93 -2.88
N ASP A 130 9.57 1.72 -2.04
CA ASP A 130 8.23 1.44 -1.53
C ASP A 130 7.16 1.65 -2.61
N LEU A 131 6.30 0.65 -2.79
CA LEU A 131 5.28 0.67 -3.84
C LEU A 131 3.93 1.26 -3.39
N THR A 132 3.81 1.75 -2.15
CA THR A 132 2.54 2.21 -1.58
C THR A 132 1.91 3.32 -2.40
N LYS A 133 2.73 4.24 -2.91
CA LYS A 133 2.31 5.38 -3.74
C LYS A 133 2.84 5.31 -5.17
N ALA A 134 3.17 4.11 -5.65
CA ALA A 134 3.77 3.91 -6.97
C ALA A 134 2.91 4.44 -8.13
N TRP A 135 1.57 4.40 -8.03
CA TRP A 135 0.70 4.91 -9.09
C TRP A 135 0.81 6.42 -9.30
N ILE A 136 1.00 7.18 -8.21
CA ILE A 136 1.08 8.65 -8.24
C ILE A 136 2.52 9.14 -8.30
N ASP A 137 3.46 8.24 -8.54
CA ASP A 137 4.86 8.57 -8.65
C ASP A 137 5.11 9.38 -9.94
N PRO A 138 5.83 10.53 -9.86
CA PRO A 138 6.06 11.41 -11.00
C PRO A 138 6.75 10.77 -12.21
N ALA A 139 7.43 9.63 -12.06
CA ALA A 139 8.09 8.98 -13.20
C ALA A 139 7.12 8.34 -14.17
N TRP A 140 5.94 7.94 -13.69
CA TRP A 140 4.89 7.38 -14.53
C TRP A 140 3.96 8.45 -15.10
N GLN A 141 3.94 9.65 -14.51
CA GLN A 141 3.07 10.74 -14.94
C GLN A 141 3.61 11.45 -16.19
N ASP A 142 2.79 12.36 -16.74
CA ASP A 142 3.09 13.12 -17.95
C ASP A 142 4.46 13.79 -17.92
N GLY A 143 5.32 13.41 -18.88
CA GLY A 143 6.69 13.92 -18.98
C GLY A 143 7.69 13.24 -18.03
N GLY A 144 7.25 12.22 -17.29
CA GLY A 144 8.08 11.39 -16.44
C GLY A 144 8.98 10.43 -17.24
N PRO A 145 10.19 10.11 -16.73
CA PRO A 145 11.15 9.27 -17.45
C PRO A 145 10.61 7.87 -17.80
N LEU A 146 9.82 7.22 -16.94
CA LEU A 146 9.37 5.85 -17.18
C LEU A 146 8.23 5.76 -18.19
N GLN A 147 7.33 6.76 -18.20
CA GLN A 147 6.34 6.88 -19.27
C GLN A 147 7.02 7.04 -20.63
N GLY A 148 8.02 7.93 -20.72
CA GLY A 148 8.79 8.14 -21.95
C GLY A 148 9.58 6.89 -22.39
N MET A 149 10.21 6.18 -21.44
CA MET A 149 10.98 4.97 -21.74
C MET A 149 10.14 3.82 -22.28
N THR A 150 8.92 3.64 -21.79
CA THR A 150 8.01 2.57 -22.23
C THR A 150 7.29 2.88 -23.54
N GLY A 151 7.30 4.16 -23.97
CA GLY A 151 6.64 4.61 -25.20
C GLY A 151 5.12 4.49 -25.18
N LYS A 152 4.51 4.34 -23.99
CA LYS A 152 3.06 4.26 -23.82
C LYS A 152 2.48 5.62 -23.48
N ASN A 153 1.22 5.83 -23.87
CA ASN A 153 0.56 7.12 -23.73
C ASN A 153 -0.22 7.28 -22.41
N THR A 154 -0.40 6.19 -21.66
CA THR A 154 -1.11 6.20 -20.36
C THR A 154 -0.22 5.64 -19.27
N VAL A 155 -0.44 6.10 -18.04
CA VAL A 155 0.25 5.62 -16.83
C VAL A 155 0.09 4.11 -16.70
N GLU A 156 -1.13 3.61 -16.89
CA GLU A 156 -1.45 2.21 -16.70
C GLU A 156 -0.78 1.28 -17.72
N GLU A 157 -0.70 1.70 -18.98
CA GLU A 157 -0.01 0.96 -20.03
C GLU A 157 1.51 0.99 -19.83
N ALA A 158 2.06 2.14 -19.43
CA ALA A 158 3.49 2.28 -19.13
C ALA A 158 3.92 1.35 -17.99
N MET A 159 3.19 1.36 -16.87
CA MET A 159 3.47 0.47 -15.75
C MET A 159 3.33 -1.01 -16.14
N ALA A 160 2.29 -1.36 -16.91
CA ALA A 160 2.08 -2.74 -17.36
C ALA A 160 3.17 -3.22 -18.33
N GLU A 161 3.66 -2.35 -19.22
CA GLU A 161 4.78 -2.64 -20.11
C GLU A 161 6.07 -2.87 -19.31
N PHE A 162 6.38 -1.99 -18.36
CA PHE A 162 7.55 -2.15 -17.49
C PHE A 162 7.51 -3.47 -16.69
N LEU A 163 6.36 -3.82 -16.12
CA LEU A 163 6.21 -5.05 -15.34
C LEU A 163 6.44 -6.32 -16.18
N GLN A 164 6.06 -6.31 -17.45
CA GLN A 164 6.28 -7.43 -18.38
C GLN A 164 7.73 -7.50 -18.86
N HIS A 165 8.38 -6.34 -19.00
CA HIS A 165 9.70 -6.21 -19.61
C HIS A 165 10.70 -5.39 -18.76
N PRO A 166 10.88 -5.69 -17.46
CA PRO A 166 11.64 -4.81 -16.57
C PRO A 166 13.12 -4.72 -16.95
N SER A 167 13.69 -5.78 -17.53
CA SER A 167 15.10 -5.81 -17.98
C SER A 167 15.40 -4.91 -19.18
N GLN A 168 14.38 -4.43 -19.89
CA GLN A 168 14.54 -3.52 -21.03
C GLN A 168 14.68 -2.05 -20.61
N TYR A 169 14.39 -1.75 -19.35
CA TYR A 169 14.32 -0.38 -18.82
C TYR A 169 15.32 -0.22 -17.66
N PRO A 170 16.57 0.17 -17.92
CA PRO A 170 17.56 0.38 -16.87
C PRO A 170 17.24 1.67 -16.11
N THR A 171 16.56 1.53 -14.97
CA THR A 171 16.16 2.67 -14.14
C THR A 171 17.22 3.05 -13.10
N HIS A 172 17.90 2.05 -12.54
CA HIS A 172 18.90 2.24 -11.48
C HIS A 172 19.99 1.14 -11.48
N ALA A 173 20.99 1.29 -10.61
CA ALA A 173 22.01 0.26 -10.36
C ALA A 173 21.43 -1.08 -9.87
N ARG A 174 20.18 -1.07 -9.39
CA ARG A 174 19.42 -2.23 -8.96
C ARG A 174 18.29 -2.46 -9.97
N MET A 175 18.37 -3.58 -10.69
CA MET A 175 17.42 -3.91 -11.76
C MET A 175 16.35 -4.85 -11.23
N MET A 176 15.09 -4.62 -11.61
CA MET A 176 14.02 -5.58 -11.37
C MET A 176 14.23 -6.79 -12.31
N PRO A 177 14.30 -8.03 -11.78
CA PRO A 177 14.43 -9.22 -12.61
C PRO A 177 13.15 -9.47 -13.40
N SER A 178 13.24 -10.20 -14.51
CA SER A 178 12.04 -10.71 -15.19
C SER A 178 11.42 -11.83 -14.35
N LEU A 179 10.17 -11.63 -13.93
CA LEU A 179 9.40 -12.57 -13.10
C LEU A 179 8.36 -13.36 -13.92
N GLY A 180 8.41 -13.25 -15.26
CA GLY A 180 7.42 -13.83 -16.17
C GLY A 180 6.01 -13.35 -15.85
N ILE A 181 5.84 -12.04 -15.64
CA ILE A 181 4.53 -11.42 -15.42
C ILE A 181 3.81 -11.38 -16.76
N THR A 182 2.61 -11.94 -16.82
CA THR A 182 1.75 -11.92 -18.02
C THR A 182 1.02 -10.59 -18.16
N ALA A 183 0.41 -10.33 -19.33
CA ALA A 183 -0.35 -9.10 -19.56
C ALA A 183 -1.53 -8.91 -18.59
N ASP A 184 -2.25 -9.98 -18.25
CA ASP A 184 -3.39 -9.92 -17.33
C ASP A 184 -2.93 -9.71 -15.88
N GLU A 185 -1.86 -10.40 -15.47
CA GLU A 185 -1.20 -10.19 -14.18
C GLU A 185 -0.67 -8.75 -14.05
N ALA A 186 -0.07 -8.20 -15.11
CA ALA A 186 0.42 -6.82 -15.13
C ALA A 186 -0.74 -5.82 -14.97
N LYS A 187 -1.84 -6.01 -15.71
CA LYS A 187 -3.05 -5.18 -15.57
C LYS A 187 -3.60 -5.22 -14.14
N GLY A 188 -3.67 -6.41 -13.55
CA GLY A 188 -4.07 -6.60 -12.16
C GLY A 188 -3.14 -5.89 -11.18
N LEU A 189 -1.81 -6.05 -11.35
CA LEU A 189 -0.80 -5.39 -10.51
C LEU A 189 -0.94 -3.88 -10.55
N VAL A 190 -1.08 -3.29 -11.73
CA VAL A 190 -1.27 -1.83 -11.87
C VAL A 190 -2.55 -1.38 -11.18
N ALA A 191 -3.65 -2.14 -11.31
CA ALA A 191 -4.89 -1.85 -10.60
C ALA A 191 -4.70 -1.87 -9.08
N PHE A 192 -3.99 -2.89 -8.58
CA PHE A 192 -3.65 -3.04 -7.18
C PHE A 192 -2.76 -1.90 -6.66
N LEU A 193 -1.77 -1.46 -7.43
CA LEU A 193 -0.91 -0.32 -7.08
C LEU A 193 -1.68 1.02 -7.11
N LYS A 194 -2.61 1.20 -8.06
CA LYS A 194 -3.52 2.35 -8.10
C LYS A 194 -4.42 2.39 -6.88
N HIS A 195 -5.04 1.26 -6.51
CA HIS A 195 -5.85 1.13 -5.30
C HIS A 195 -5.02 1.37 -4.04
N MET A 196 -3.83 0.79 -3.92
CA MET A 196 -2.94 1.01 -2.79
C MET A 196 -2.55 2.49 -2.62
N SER A 197 -2.35 3.19 -3.73
CA SER A 197 -2.03 4.62 -3.71
C SER A 197 -3.19 5.48 -3.19
N SER A 198 -4.43 4.97 -3.24
CA SER A 198 -5.61 5.61 -2.67
C SER A 198 -5.84 5.33 -1.17
N ILE A 199 -5.10 4.37 -0.58
CA ILE A 199 -5.26 4.03 0.84
C ILE A 199 -4.74 5.17 1.72
N ASP A 200 -5.51 5.50 2.76
CA ASP A 200 -5.10 6.42 3.81
C ASP A 200 -4.20 5.72 4.82
N THR A 201 -2.91 5.97 4.64
CA THR A 201 -1.80 5.40 5.40
C THR A 201 -1.33 6.32 6.52
N ASN A 202 -2.15 7.30 6.92
CA ASN A 202 -1.81 8.32 7.93
C ASN A 202 -0.50 9.07 7.62
N GLY A 203 -0.33 9.48 6.36
CA GLY A 203 0.83 10.28 5.95
C GLY A 203 2.07 9.47 5.58
N PHE A 204 1.94 8.14 5.38
CA PHE A 204 3.02 7.32 4.85
C PHE A 204 2.92 7.14 3.31
N PRO A 205 4.03 7.19 2.56
CA PRO A 205 5.37 7.56 3.00
C PRO A 205 5.44 9.05 3.35
N ARG A 206 6.32 9.38 4.30
CA ARG A 206 6.55 10.77 4.71
C ARG A 206 7.35 11.48 3.63
N ASN A 207 7.01 12.75 3.37
CA ASN A 207 7.68 13.58 2.36
C ASN A 207 7.67 12.94 0.98
N PHE A 208 6.52 12.47 0.51
CA PHE A 208 6.43 11.87 -0.82
C PHE A 208 6.61 12.96 -1.88
N SER A 209 7.68 12.89 -2.67
CA SER A 209 7.99 13.93 -3.64
C SER A 209 7.11 13.78 -4.87
N LYS A 210 6.34 14.82 -5.14
CA LYS A 210 5.50 14.97 -6.34
C LYS A 210 6.23 15.71 -7.45
N THR A 211 7.38 16.29 -7.15
CA THR A 211 8.22 17.02 -8.10
C THR A 211 9.69 16.68 -7.91
N VAL A 212 10.48 16.92 -8.97
CA VAL A 212 11.95 16.78 -8.93
C VAL A 212 12.57 17.68 -7.85
N ASP A 213 12.01 18.87 -7.62
CA ASP A 213 12.52 19.80 -6.61
C ASP A 213 12.26 19.30 -5.18
N GLN A 214 11.07 18.73 -4.94
CA GLN A 214 10.76 18.09 -3.66
C GLN A 214 11.68 16.89 -3.38
N PHE A 215 12.06 16.16 -4.43
CA PHE A 215 13.01 15.05 -4.32
C PHE A 215 14.41 15.56 -3.95
N LYS A 216 14.90 16.62 -4.61
CA LYS A 216 16.24 17.20 -4.36
C LYS A 216 16.44 17.73 -2.94
N ILE A 217 15.38 18.17 -2.27
CA ILE A 217 15.44 18.67 -0.87
C ILE A 217 15.28 17.57 0.18
N GLY A 218 15.29 16.28 -0.22
CA GLY A 218 15.25 15.13 0.69
C GLY A 218 13.90 14.42 0.79
N GLY A 219 13.01 14.60 -0.19
CA GLY A 219 11.78 13.82 -0.32
C GLY A 219 12.04 12.36 -0.74
N SER A 220 11.01 11.52 -0.65
CA SER A 220 11.03 10.10 -1.06
C SER A 220 10.10 9.86 -2.24
N ASN A 221 10.51 9.03 -3.20
CA ASN A 221 9.69 8.60 -4.34
C ASN A 221 9.59 7.06 -4.35
N ALA A 222 8.68 6.54 -5.15
CA ALA A 222 8.46 5.11 -5.32
C ALA A 222 9.28 4.48 -6.47
N HIS A 223 10.13 5.24 -7.18
CA HIS A 223 10.88 4.86 -8.41
C HIS A 223 11.71 3.57 -8.36
#